data_AF-A0A812Z0Y7-F1
#
_entry.id   AF-A0A812Z0Y7-F1
#
_cell.length_a   1.000
_cell.length_b   1.000
_cell.length_c   1.000
_cell.angle_alpha   90.00
_cell.angle_beta   90.00
_cell.angle_gamma   90.00
#
_symmetry.space_group_name_H-M   'P 1'
#
loop_
_entity.id
_entity.type
_entity.pdbx_description
1 polymer ?
#
loop_
_entity_poly.entity_id
_entity_poly.type
_entity_poly.pdbx_seq_one_letter_code
_entity_poly.pdbx_strand_id
1 'polypeptide(L)'
;MLNAVALNAILDVDEFLFSCLTPIKIQHVMHSLEPMYVKYSRKRSQCETLAHFAFVSAAVVLAYFLLVGPLTDSMLAVKRELCGGNQAFVVSYNRNTQVTHGFATANAGARDDGKLSVSELAVKKHIGISPETTPGEIPDYILFSGSRAAFDTDRQRDMTEQAAAYPFCIETQLLKEGALLNGDAEMQPVAKILLRNAGLALGYEMASSCAQLSSMCNRSDAALLRLVCGETCGCVDPLASPWYKVTAQGCSTACLHEAEVLSANVSCEDDETGRHWKEFWNLYEEAVSGYYGDEVTQTSLWYTVNATIQGMLSQGCAYLHTEPQDFVTGATWCEGMPDLFKPLASICPQTCGCSDFTDVFPSYCPSSCNL
;
A
#
# COMPACT_ATOMS: atom_id res chain seq x y z
N MET A 1 -45.61 -1.63 2.01
CA MET A 1 -45.28 -0.97 0.72
C MET A 1 -44.11 -1.65 0.00
N LEU A 2 -42.99 -1.96 0.67
CA LEU A 2 -41.86 -2.69 0.07
C LEU A 2 -42.24 -4.02 -0.61
N ASN A 3 -43.13 -4.82 0.00
CA ASN A 3 -43.56 -6.09 -0.60
C ASN A 3 -44.41 -5.91 -1.89
N ALA A 4 -45.12 -4.79 -2.04
CA ALA A 4 -45.92 -4.52 -3.23
C ALA A 4 -45.05 -4.08 -4.42
N VAL A 5 -43.97 -3.33 -4.14
CA VAL A 5 -43.00 -2.91 -5.17
C VAL A 5 -42.17 -4.11 -5.65
N ALA A 6 -41.75 -4.99 -4.74
CA ALA A 6 -41.06 -6.22 -5.11
C ALA A 6 -41.94 -7.17 -5.94
N LEU A 7 -43.24 -7.27 -5.60
CA LEU A 7 -44.18 -8.09 -6.38
C LEU A 7 -44.39 -7.54 -7.79
N ASN A 8 -44.50 -6.22 -7.94
CA ASN A 8 -44.65 -5.60 -9.26
C ASN A 8 -43.40 -5.83 -10.13
N ALA A 9 -42.21 -5.69 -9.54
CA ALA A 9 -40.96 -5.96 -10.26
C ALA A 9 -40.85 -7.43 -10.72
N ILE A 10 -41.32 -8.39 -9.92
CA ILE A 10 -41.34 -9.81 -10.32
C ILE A 10 -42.35 -10.04 -11.45
N LEU A 11 -43.53 -9.40 -11.40
CA LEU A 11 -44.54 -9.49 -12.46
C LEU A 11 -44.05 -8.87 -13.77
N ASP A 12 -43.37 -7.72 -13.71
CA ASP A 12 -42.79 -7.08 -14.89
C ASP A 12 -41.69 -7.95 -15.52
N VAL A 13 -40.88 -8.63 -14.71
CA VAL A 13 -39.87 -9.59 -15.20
C VAL A 13 -40.53 -10.82 -15.83
N ASP A 14 -41.63 -11.32 -15.27
CA ASP A 14 -42.38 -12.45 -15.83
C ASP A 14 -43.04 -12.09 -17.16
N GLU A 15 -43.66 -10.90 -17.27
CA GLU A 15 -44.21 -10.40 -18.53
C GLU A 15 -43.12 -10.23 -19.59
N PHE A 16 -41.96 -9.72 -19.20
CA PHE A 16 -40.81 -9.58 -20.09
C PHE A 16 -40.31 -10.95 -20.56
N LEU A 17 -40.08 -11.90 -19.65
CA LEU A 17 -39.66 -13.26 -20.00
C LEU A 17 -40.69 -13.96 -20.88
N PHE A 18 -41.98 -13.83 -20.59
CA PHE A 18 -43.05 -14.38 -21.42
C PHE A 18 -43.04 -13.77 -22.83
N SER A 19 -42.88 -12.45 -22.95
CA SER A 19 -42.83 -11.75 -24.23
C SER A 19 -41.60 -12.15 -25.07
N CYS A 20 -40.45 -12.40 -24.42
CA CYS A 20 -39.22 -12.78 -25.10
C CYS A 20 -39.17 -14.28 -25.45
N LEU A 21 -39.72 -15.15 -24.61
CA LEU A 21 -39.59 -16.60 -24.76
C LEU A 21 -40.75 -17.23 -25.53
N THR A 22 -41.90 -16.55 -25.67
CA THR A 22 -43.04 -17.09 -26.41
C THR A 22 -42.93 -16.79 -27.91
N PRO A 23 -42.80 -17.81 -28.78
CA PRO A 23 -42.72 -17.59 -30.23
C PRO A 23 -43.99 -16.90 -30.77
N ILE A 24 -43.82 -15.98 -31.72
CA ILE A 24 -44.91 -15.20 -32.36
C ILE A 24 -46.05 -16.09 -32.89
N LYS A 25 -45.72 -17.31 -33.36
CA LYS A 25 -46.72 -18.27 -33.83
C LYS A 25 -47.65 -18.74 -32.72
N ILE A 26 -47.15 -18.92 -31.49
CA ILE A 26 -47.95 -19.30 -30.33
C ILE A 26 -48.84 -18.14 -29.89
N GLN A 27 -48.32 -16.90 -29.92
CA GLN A 27 -49.12 -15.70 -29.61
C GLN A 27 -50.32 -15.58 -30.54
N HIS A 28 -50.13 -15.74 -31.86
CA HIS A 28 -51.23 -15.73 -32.82
C HIS A 28 -52.22 -16.87 -32.61
N VAL A 29 -51.73 -18.08 -32.30
CA VAL A 29 -52.61 -19.21 -31.97
C VAL A 29 -53.43 -18.89 -30.73
N MET A 30 -52.82 -18.36 -29.66
CA MET A 30 -53.48 -17.99 -28.41
C MET A 30 -54.60 -16.95 -28.61
N HIS A 31 -54.38 -15.96 -29.48
CA HIS A 31 -55.39 -14.96 -29.83
C HIS A 31 -56.52 -15.52 -30.70
N SER A 32 -56.33 -16.67 -31.35
CA SER A 32 -57.31 -17.31 -32.23
C SER A 32 -58.05 -18.50 -31.59
N LEU A 33 -57.83 -18.78 -30.30
CA LEU A 33 -58.45 -19.91 -29.63
C LEU A 33 -59.96 -19.66 -29.41
N GLU A 34 -60.79 -20.39 -30.16
CA GLU A 34 -62.19 -20.60 -29.80
C GLU A 34 -62.31 -21.38 -28.47
N PRO A 35 -63.36 -21.14 -27.66
CA PRO A 35 -63.52 -21.79 -26.36
C PRO A 35 -63.54 -23.32 -26.49
N MET A 36 -62.46 -23.95 -26.05
CA MET A 36 -62.25 -25.39 -26.20
C MET A 36 -62.98 -26.14 -25.07
N TYR A 37 -63.99 -26.94 -25.43
CA TYR A 37 -64.73 -27.77 -24.46
C TYR A 37 -63.94 -29.01 -24.07
N VAL A 38 -63.07 -28.87 -23.06
CA VAL A 38 -62.25 -29.97 -22.56
C VAL A 38 -63.06 -30.84 -21.58
N LYS A 39 -63.24 -32.12 -21.91
CA LYS A 39 -63.81 -33.12 -20.99
C LYS A 39 -62.75 -33.52 -19.96
N TYR A 40 -62.66 -32.78 -18.85
CA TYR A 40 -61.74 -33.12 -17.78
C TYR A 40 -62.21 -34.37 -17.02
N SER A 41 -61.37 -35.41 -17.03
CA SER A 41 -61.51 -36.51 -16.07
C SER A 41 -60.99 -36.05 -14.71
N ARG A 42 -61.85 -36.09 -13.68
CA ARG A 42 -61.56 -35.62 -12.31
C ARG A 42 -60.27 -36.24 -11.74
N LYS A 43 -60.00 -37.52 -12.03
CA LYS A 43 -58.78 -38.21 -11.57
C LYS A 43 -57.51 -37.72 -12.28
N ARG A 44 -57.59 -37.43 -13.58
CA ARG A 44 -56.46 -36.90 -14.36
C ARG A 44 -56.08 -35.51 -13.87
N SER A 45 -57.07 -34.64 -13.71
CA SER A 45 -56.87 -33.28 -13.21
C SER A 45 -56.21 -33.28 -11.83
N GLN A 46 -56.65 -34.14 -10.91
CA GLN A 46 -56.03 -34.26 -9.58
C GLN A 46 -54.56 -34.73 -9.64
N CYS A 47 -54.24 -35.70 -10.50
CA CYS A 47 -52.87 -36.18 -10.67
C CYS A 47 -51.96 -35.10 -11.30
N GLU A 48 -52.48 -34.39 -12.30
CA GLU A 48 -51.77 -33.30 -12.98
C GLU A 48 -51.50 -32.13 -12.01
N THR A 49 -52.50 -31.72 -11.21
CA THR A 49 -52.32 -30.73 -10.15
C THR A 49 -51.28 -31.20 -9.12
N LEU A 50 -51.32 -32.47 -8.71
CA LEU A 50 -50.35 -33.02 -7.75
C LEU A 50 -48.93 -33.02 -8.32
N ALA A 51 -48.76 -33.41 -9.59
CA ALA A 51 -47.47 -33.41 -10.27
C ALA A 51 -46.91 -31.99 -10.42
N HIS A 52 -47.75 -31.03 -10.83
CA HIS A 52 -47.35 -29.62 -10.89
C HIS A 52 -46.98 -29.08 -9.51
N PHE A 53 -47.76 -29.38 -8.48
CA PHE A 53 -47.46 -28.98 -7.11
C PHE A 53 -46.13 -29.57 -6.63
N ALA A 54 -45.90 -30.86 -6.86
CA ALA A 54 -44.66 -31.54 -6.50
C ALA A 54 -43.46 -30.95 -7.24
N PHE A 55 -43.60 -30.67 -8.55
CA PHE A 55 -42.55 -30.07 -9.37
C PHE A 55 -42.20 -28.65 -8.90
N VAL A 56 -43.20 -27.78 -8.70
CA VAL A 56 -42.97 -26.40 -8.22
C VAL A 56 -42.35 -26.41 -6.83
N SER A 57 -42.83 -27.28 -5.93
CA SER A 57 -42.27 -27.41 -4.58
C SER A 57 -40.81 -27.87 -4.65
N ALA A 58 -40.50 -28.88 -5.47
CA ALA A 58 -39.14 -29.37 -5.66
C ALA A 58 -38.22 -28.29 -6.27
N ALA A 59 -38.68 -27.53 -7.26
CA ALA A 59 -37.93 -26.45 -7.88
C ALA A 59 -37.61 -25.32 -6.88
N VAL A 60 -38.59 -24.92 -6.06
CA VAL A 60 -38.39 -23.90 -5.01
C VAL A 60 -37.42 -24.40 -3.94
N VAL A 61 -37.60 -25.62 -3.46
CA VAL A 61 -36.70 -26.24 -2.46
C VAL A 61 -35.28 -26.35 -3.02
N LEU A 62 -35.13 -26.80 -4.26
CA LEU A 62 -33.83 -26.94 -4.91
C LEU A 62 -33.16 -25.58 -5.10
N ALA A 63 -33.89 -24.56 -5.58
CA ALA A 63 -33.36 -23.20 -5.72
C ALA A 63 -32.95 -22.60 -4.37
N TYR A 64 -33.71 -22.87 -3.31
CA TYR A 64 -33.35 -22.45 -1.95
C TYR A 64 -32.02 -23.07 -1.52
N PHE A 65 -31.86 -24.40 -1.64
CA PHE A 65 -30.65 -25.08 -1.18
C PHE A 65 -29.43 -24.86 -2.08
N LEU A 66 -29.61 -24.71 -3.39
CA LEU A 66 -28.48 -24.56 -4.33
C LEU A 66 -28.07 -23.11 -4.58
N LEU A 67 -28.99 -22.14 -4.50
CA LEU A 67 -28.67 -20.74 -4.77
C LEU A 67 -28.78 -19.87 -3.51
N VAL A 68 -29.93 -19.89 -2.84
CA VAL A 68 -30.22 -18.92 -1.77
C VAL A 68 -29.39 -19.21 -0.51
N GLY A 69 -29.28 -20.48 -0.11
CA GLY A 69 -28.50 -20.90 1.06
C GLY A 69 -27.03 -20.47 0.95
N PRO A 70 -26.29 -20.93 -0.07
CA PRO A 70 -24.88 -20.56 -0.25
C PRO A 70 -24.66 -19.05 -0.36
N LEU A 71 -25.52 -18.32 -1.08
CA LEU A 71 -25.41 -16.87 -1.19
C LEU A 71 -25.63 -16.18 0.16
N THR A 72 -26.60 -16.64 0.96
CA THR A 72 -26.86 -16.12 2.31
C THR A 72 -25.68 -16.40 3.22
N ASP A 73 -25.10 -17.61 3.15
CA ASP A 73 -23.93 -17.98 3.95
C ASP A 73 -22.71 -17.14 3.56
N SER A 74 -22.45 -16.90 2.28
CA SER A 74 -21.39 -15.99 1.82
C SER A 74 -21.64 -14.55 2.27
N MET A 75 -22.87 -14.03 2.15
CA MET A 75 -23.19 -12.69 2.64
C MET A 75 -23.05 -12.57 4.16
N LEU A 76 -23.44 -13.61 4.92
CA LEU A 76 -23.28 -13.63 6.37
C LEU A 76 -21.82 -13.79 6.78
N ALA A 77 -21.01 -14.53 6.03
CA ALA A 77 -19.57 -14.62 6.23
C ALA A 77 -18.94 -13.24 6.00
N VAL A 78 -19.15 -12.61 4.84
CA VAL A 78 -18.66 -11.25 4.55
C VAL A 78 -19.15 -10.24 5.60
N LYS A 79 -20.40 -10.35 6.04
CA LYS A 79 -20.94 -9.51 7.11
C LYS A 79 -20.24 -9.77 8.44
N ARG A 80 -19.91 -11.02 8.79
CA ARG A 80 -19.15 -11.34 10.01
C ARG A 80 -17.70 -10.86 9.91
N GLU A 81 -17.08 -10.91 8.74
CA GLU A 81 -15.75 -10.35 8.52
C GLU A 81 -15.75 -8.82 8.59
N LEU A 82 -16.77 -8.16 8.02
CA LEU A 82 -16.86 -6.69 7.97
C LEU A 82 -17.47 -6.06 9.23
N CYS A 83 -18.32 -6.80 9.94
CA CYS A 83 -19.10 -6.29 11.08
C CYS A 83 -18.96 -7.14 12.36
N GLY A 84 -18.14 -8.19 12.36
CA GLY A 84 -17.66 -8.85 13.57
C GLY A 84 -16.47 -8.10 14.17
N GLY A 85 -15.88 -8.63 15.23
CA GLY A 85 -14.65 -8.08 15.82
C GLY A 85 -14.83 -6.88 16.76
N ASN A 86 -13.68 -6.35 17.20
CA ASN A 86 -13.61 -5.08 17.89
C ASN A 86 -13.91 -3.95 16.89
N GLN A 87 -15.02 -3.24 17.02
CA GLN A 87 -15.31 -2.05 16.19
C GLN A 87 -14.97 -0.73 16.92
N ALA A 88 -14.41 -0.81 18.12
CA ALA A 88 -14.03 0.35 18.90
C ALA A 88 -12.66 0.88 18.47
N PHE A 89 -12.42 0.95 17.16
CA PHE A 89 -11.25 1.63 16.62
C PHE A 89 -11.53 2.27 15.26
N VAL A 90 -10.74 3.27 14.93
CA VAL A 90 -10.65 3.84 13.59
C VAL A 90 -9.30 3.49 13.00
N VAL A 91 -9.25 3.28 11.68
CA VAL A 91 -8.02 3.05 10.94
C VAL A 91 -7.86 4.15 9.91
N SER A 92 -6.63 4.58 9.71
CA SER A 92 -6.25 5.41 8.58
C SER A 92 -4.96 4.90 7.97
N TYR A 93 -4.94 4.81 6.65
CA TYR A 93 -3.71 4.60 5.90
C TYR A 93 -3.07 5.95 5.60
N ASN A 94 -1.82 6.14 6.03
CA ASN A 94 -1.04 7.31 5.67
C ASN A 94 -0.29 7.00 4.37
N ARG A 95 -0.64 7.69 3.27
CA ARG A 95 -0.02 7.46 1.95
C ARG A 95 1.44 7.90 1.89
N ASN A 96 1.84 8.90 2.68
CA ASN A 96 3.20 9.43 2.68
C ASN A 96 4.17 8.50 3.39
N THR A 97 3.75 7.92 4.53
CA THR A 97 4.58 6.98 5.30
C THR A 97 4.34 5.52 4.93
N GLN A 98 3.27 5.24 4.19
CA GLN A 98 2.79 3.90 3.81
C GLN A 98 2.45 3.01 5.02
N VAL A 99 2.18 3.61 6.18
CA VAL A 99 1.82 2.92 7.42
C VAL A 99 0.32 3.00 7.66
N THR A 100 -0.24 1.89 8.13
CA THR A 100 -1.62 1.83 8.60
C THR A 100 -1.67 2.10 10.10
N HIS A 101 -2.29 3.21 10.50
CA HIS A 101 -2.46 3.59 11.89
C HIS A 101 -3.87 3.25 12.38
N GLY A 102 -3.96 2.79 13.62
CA GLY A 102 -5.21 2.54 14.33
C GLY A 102 -5.36 3.45 15.55
N PHE A 103 -6.58 3.76 15.95
CA PHE A 103 -6.83 4.37 17.25
C PHE A 103 -8.06 3.76 17.89
N ALA A 104 -7.90 3.24 19.11
CA ALA A 104 -9.01 2.70 19.87
C ALA A 104 -9.96 3.85 20.26
N THR A 105 -11.14 3.88 19.67
CA THR A 105 -12.21 4.79 20.11
C THR A 105 -12.71 4.28 21.45
N ALA A 106 -12.88 5.16 22.45
CA ALA A 106 -13.36 4.76 23.77
C ALA A 106 -14.58 3.84 23.68
N ASN A 107 -14.62 2.83 24.56
CA ASN A 107 -15.75 1.89 24.68
C ASN A 107 -17.06 2.67 24.56
N ALA A 108 -17.90 2.30 23.59
CA ALA A 108 -19.20 2.90 23.34
C ALA A 108 -20.13 2.93 24.59
N GLY A 109 -19.75 2.27 25.69
CA GLY A 109 -20.45 2.27 26.98
C GLY A 109 -20.15 3.43 27.94
N ALA A 110 -19.18 4.32 27.66
CA ALA A 110 -18.81 5.42 28.58
C ALA A 110 -19.14 6.84 28.07
N ARG A 111 -19.77 6.97 26.90
CA ARG A 111 -20.22 8.27 26.38
C ARG A 111 -21.70 8.48 26.64
N ASP A 112 -21.99 9.54 27.39
CA ASP A 112 -23.30 10.11 27.69
C ASP A 112 -24.21 10.10 26.44
N ASP A 113 -25.30 9.33 26.52
CA ASP A 113 -26.19 8.90 25.42
C ASP A 113 -27.01 10.05 24.78
N GLY A 114 -26.68 11.31 25.07
CA GLY A 114 -27.52 12.45 24.77
C GLY A 114 -27.61 12.86 23.29
N LYS A 115 -26.63 12.54 22.45
CA LYS A 115 -26.59 13.00 21.03
C LYS A 115 -25.79 12.07 20.10
N LEU A 116 -26.24 10.83 19.93
CA LEU A 116 -25.71 9.99 18.85
C LEU A 116 -26.28 10.45 17.50
N SER A 117 -25.42 10.58 16.50
CA SER A 117 -25.82 10.77 15.11
C SER A 117 -26.53 9.52 14.57
N VAL A 118 -27.29 9.67 13.48
CA VAL A 118 -28.06 8.57 12.85
C VAL A 118 -27.15 7.40 12.43
N SER A 119 -25.91 7.69 12.04
CA SER A 119 -24.89 6.70 11.68
C SER A 119 -24.39 5.91 12.90
N GLU A 120 -24.17 6.59 14.03
CA GLU A 120 -23.77 5.96 15.29
C GLU A 120 -24.91 5.11 15.89
N LEU A 121 -26.17 5.54 15.71
CA LEU A 121 -27.34 4.75 16.09
C LEU A 121 -27.51 3.49 15.23
N ALA A 122 -27.11 3.55 13.95
CA ALA A 122 -27.15 2.42 13.03
C ALA A 122 -26.08 1.36 13.37
N VAL A 123 -24.86 1.81 13.70
CA VAL A 123 -23.77 0.93 14.17
C VAL A 123 -24.14 0.31 15.52
N LYS A 124 -24.67 1.11 16.47
CA LYS A 124 -25.12 0.66 17.80
C LYS A 124 -26.22 -0.42 17.72
N LYS A 125 -27.10 -0.37 16.71
CA LYS A 125 -28.17 -1.36 16.52
C LYS A 125 -27.71 -2.69 15.91
N HIS A 126 -26.46 -2.81 15.50
CA HIS A 126 -25.96 -3.94 14.72
C HIS A 126 -24.93 -4.83 15.46
N ILE A 127 -24.62 -4.48 16.71
CA ILE A 127 -23.58 -5.09 17.53
C ILE A 127 -24.06 -6.46 18.04
N GLY A 128 -23.60 -7.52 17.38
CA GLY A 128 -23.93 -8.89 17.76
C GLY A 128 -22.91 -9.89 17.23
N ILE A 129 -21.74 -9.93 17.89
CA ILE A 129 -20.75 -11.03 17.96
C ILE A 129 -19.69 -11.09 16.82
N SER A 130 -18.43 -10.79 17.13
CA SER A 130 -17.35 -11.81 17.19
C SER A 130 -16.10 -11.27 17.94
N PRO A 131 -15.53 -12.04 18.88
CA PRO A 131 -14.17 -11.87 19.40
C PRO A 131 -13.20 -12.80 18.65
N GLU A 132 -12.24 -12.22 17.92
CA GLU A 132 -11.14 -12.94 17.26
C GLU A 132 -9.80 -12.21 17.52
N THR A 133 -8.78 -12.80 18.16
CA THR A 133 -8.70 -14.19 18.65
C THR A 133 -7.62 -14.50 19.72
N THR A 134 -6.88 -13.56 20.30
CA THR A 134 -6.18 -13.80 21.59
C THR A 134 -5.94 -12.49 22.34
N PRO A 135 -6.39 -12.31 23.60
CA PRO A 135 -5.91 -11.21 24.45
C PRO A 135 -4.39 -11.29 24.57
N GLY A 136 -3.66 -10.33 23.98
CA GLY A 136 -2.19 -10.30 23.94
C GLY A 136 -1.55 -10.51 22.57
N GLU A 137 -2.33 -10.78 21.52
CA GLU A 137 -1.78 -10.90 20.16
C GLU A 137 -1.76 -9.53 19.46
N ILE A 138 -0.61 -9.20 18.89
CA ILE A 138 -0.34 -7.88 18.30
C ILE A 138 -0.83 -7.91 16.85
N PRO A 139 -1.59 -6.89 16.39
CA PRO A 139 -2.12 -6.86 15.02
C PRO A 139 -1.01 -6.95 13.98
N ASP A 140 -1.26 -7.62 12.85
CA ASP A 140 -0.21 -7.87 11.84
C ASP A 140 0.15 -6.65 11.00
N TYR A 141 -0.78 -5.70 10.83
CA TYR A 141 -0.65 -4.57 9.90
C TYR A 141 -0.98 -3.19 10.50
N ILE A 142 -1.51 -3.12 11.72
CA ILE A 142 -2.03 -1.86 12.29
C ILE A 142 -1.15 -1.42 13.46
N LEU A 143 -0.58 -0.21 13.37
CA LEU A 143 0.08 0.43 14.52
C LEU A 143 -0.92 1.30 15.27
N PHE A 144 -1.25 0.92 16.50
CA PHE A 144 -2.19 1.67 17.32
C PHE A 144 -1.53 2.87 18.01
N SER A 145 -2.06 4.06 17.78
CA SER A 145 -1.65 5.29 18.46
C SER A 145 -2.22 5.32 19.88
N GLY A 146 -1.41 5.75 20.85
CA GLY A 146 -1.81 5.80 22.26
C GLY A 146 -2.86 6.87 22.61
N SER A 147 -3.10 7.85 21.73
CA SER A 147 -4.09 8.91 21.93
C SER A 147 -4.68 9.39 20.60
N ARG A 148 -5.82 10.09 20.66
CA ARG A 148 -6.43 10.69 19.46
C ARG A 148 -5.51 11.72 18.81
N ALA A 149 -4.85 12.55 19.62
CA ALA A 149 -3.92 13.55 19.11
C ALA A 149 -2.74 12.88 18.39
N ALA A 150 -2.17 11.81 18.99
CA ALA A 150 -1.12 11.03 18.34
C ALA A 150 -1.60 10.40 17.03
N PHE A 151 -2.82 9.86 16.97
CA PHE A 151 -3.41 9.33 15.74
C PHE A 151 -3.58 10.38 14.65
N ASP A 152 -4.08 11.57 15.01
CA ASP A 152 -4.25 12.67 14.07
C ASP A 152 -2.88 13.14 13.54
N THR A 153 -1.85 13.20 14.39
CA THR A 153 -0.45 13.45 13.99
C THR A 153 0.08 12.34 13.08
N ASP A 154 -0.02 11.08 13.48
CA ASP A 154 0.49 9.91 12.75
C ASP A 154 -0.11 9.81 11.34
N ARG A 155 -1.39 10.17 11.18
CA ARG A 155 -2.07 10.20 9.89
C ARG A 155 -1.55 11.27 8.94
N GLN A 156 -1.06 12.39 9.48
CA GLN A 156 -0.61 13.54 8.69
C GLN A 156 0.90 13.61 8.52
N ARG A 157 1.65 12.85 9.33
CA ARG A 157 3.11 12.79 9.31
C ARG A 157 3.63 12.49 7.90
N ASP A 158 4.65 13.20 7.47
CA ASP A 158 5.37 12.88 6.24
C ASP A 158 6.49 11.84 6.49
N MET A 159 7.14 11.38 5.42
CA MET A 159 8.19 10.39 5.57
C MET A 159 9.44 10.95 6.26
N THR A 160 9.75 12.24 6.11
CA THR A 160 10.88 12.90 6.78
C THR A 160 10.73 12.87 8.29
N GLU A 161 9.56 13.30 8.79
CA GLU A 161 9.21 13.27 10.20
C GLU A 161 9.16 11.82 10.73
N GLN A 162 8.65 10.87 9.94
CA GLN A 162 8.60 9.46 10.31
C GLN A 162 10.00 8.86 10.40
N ALA A 163 10.89 9.15 9.45
CA ALA A 163 12.27 8.70 9.44
C ALA A 163 13.09 9.26 10.61
N ALA A 164 12.80 10.49 11.03
CA ALA A 164 13.42 11.12 12.20
C ALA A 164 12.90 10.58 13.54
N ALA A 165 11.70 9.98 13.57
CA ALA A 165 11.10 9.44 14.79
C ALA A 165 11.76 8.14 15.29
N TYR A 166 12.56 7.47 14.46
CA TYR A 166 13.30 6.26 14.84
C TYR A 166 14.75 6.61 15.21
N PRO A 167 15.14 6.55 16.50
CA PRO A 167 16.48 6.92 16.95
C PRO A 167 17.54 5.84 16.66
N PHE A 168 17.19 4.81 15.89
CA PHE A 168 18.05 3.69 15.51
C PHE A 168 17.69 3.22 14.10
N CYS A 169 18.62 2.54 13.44
CA CYS A 169 18.34 1.87 12.18
C CYS A 169 17.61 0.54 12.47
N ILE A 170 16.34 0.42 12.04
CA ILE A 170 15.47 -0.71 12.42
C ILE A 170 16.10 -2.05 12.05
N GLU A 171 16.65 -2.16 10.85
CA GLU A 171 17.23 -3.42 10.38
C GLU A 171 18.46 -3.84 11.21
N THR A 172 19.43 -2.93 11.37
CA THR A 172 20.72 -3.25 12.01
C THR A 172 20.57 -3.45 13.50
N GLN A 173 19.61 -2.79 14.15
CA GLN A 173 19.42 -2.83 15.61
C GLN A 173 18.34 -3.82 16.07
N LEU A 174 17.30 -4.09 15.27
CA LEU A 174 16.18 -4.97 15.66
C LEU A 174 16.04 -6.23 14.82
N LEU A 175 16.08 -6.13 13.50
CA LEU A 175 15.73 -7.27 12.64
C LEU A 175 16.87 -8.28 12.49
N LYS A 176 18.12 -7.83 12.56
CA LYS A 176 19.31 -8.68 12.42
C LYS A 176 19.52 -9.56 13.65
N GLU A 177 19.81 -10.84 13.42
CA GLU A 177 20.11 -11.78 14.51
C GLU A 177 21.34 -11.33 15.31
N GLY A 178 21.22 -11.31 16.64
CA GLY A 178 22.30 -10.87 17.53
C GLY A 178 22.47 -9.35 17.67
N ALA A 179 21.61 -8.54 17.04
CA ALA A 179 21.59 -7.10 17.25
C ALA A 179 21.12 -6.74 18.68
N LEU A 180 21.44 -5.52 19.13
CA LEU A 180 21.24 -5.07 20.51
C LEU A 180 19.77 -5.18 20.97
N LEU A 181 18.83 -4.85 20.10
CA LEU A 181 17.40 -4.83 20.37
C LEU A 181 16.67 -6.00 19.70
N ASN A 182 17.41 -6.98 19.16
CA ASN A 182 16.81 -8.15 18.55
C ASN A 182 16.08 -8.99 19.62
N GLY A 183 14.78 -9.21 19.41
CA GLY A 183 13.95 -9.93 20.36
C GLY A 183 13.37 -9.09 21.49
N ASP A 184 13.54 -7.76 21.45
CA ASP A 184 12.83 -6.85 22.36
C ASP A 184 11.31 -7.03 22.24
N ALA A 185 10.64 -7.27 23.36
CA ALA A 185 9.22 -7.66 23.37
C ALA A 185 8.27 -6.55 22.90
N GLU A 186 8.68 -5.28 23.03
CA GLU A 186 7.84 -4.13 22.65
C GLU A 186 8.13 -3.69 21.22
N MET A 187 9.41 -3.68 20.81
CA MET A 187 9.83 -3.12 19.53
C MET A 187 9.83 -4.14 18.39
N GLN A 188 10.13 -5.42 18.65
CA GLN A 188 10.13 -6.46 17.61
C GLN A 188 8.79 -6.58 16.87
N PRO A 189 7.63 -6.53 17.56
CA PRO A 189 6.33 -6.56 16.89
C PRO A 189 6.09 -5.33 16.01
N VAL A 190 6.50 -4.14 16.46
CA VAL A 190 6.40 -2.90 15.68
C VAL A 190 7.22 -3.02 14.39
N ALA A 191 8.48 -3.48 14.48
CA ALA A 191 9.33 -3.69 13.31
C ALA A 191 8.71 -4.69 12.32
N LYS A 192 8.10 -5.78 12.81
CA LYS A 192 7.40 -6.77 11.97
C LYS A 192 6.15 -6.18 11.29
N ILE A 193 5.37 -5.35 11.98
CA ILE A 193 4.22 -4.66 11.38
C ILE A 193 4.66 -3.74 10.26
N LEU A 194 5.73 -2.96 10.47
CA LEU A 194 6.25 -2.05 9.46
C LEU A 194 6.78 -2.81 8.25
N LEU A 195 7.51 -3.92 8.47
CA LEU A 195 8.01 -4.78 7.39
C LEU A 195 6.87 -5.36 6.54
N ARG A 196 5.80 -5.83 7.18
CA ARG A 196 4.62 -6.37 6.49
C ARG A 196 3.85 -5.29 5.73
N ASN A 197 3.70 -4.09 6.29
CA ASN A 197 3.13 -2.95 5.58
C ASN A 197 3.99 -2.57 4.36
N ALA A 198 5.32 -2.56 4.50
CA ALA A 198 6.24 -2.30 3.39
C ALA A 198 6.07 -3.32 2.26
N GLY A 199 6.05 -4.62 2.60
CA GLY A 199 5.80 -5.69 1.64
C GLY A 199 4.45 -5.53 0.95
N LEU A 200 3.37 -5.32 1.71
CA LEU A 200 2.02 -5.18 1.19
C LEU A 200 1.88 -3.98 0.25
N ALA A 201 2.49 -2.83 0.58
CA ALA A 201 2.50 -1.64 -0.26
C ALA A 201 3.15 -1.89 -1.64
N LEU A 202 4.09 -2.82 -1.71
CA LEU A 202 4.81 -3.21 -2.92
C LEU A 202 4.20 -4.41 -3.65
N GLY A 203 3.04 -4.91 -3.18
CA GLY A 203 2.34 -6.06 -3.75
C GLY A 203 2.89 -7.42 -3.31
N TYR A 204 3.64 -7.47 -2.20
CA TYR A 204 4.20 -8.68 -1.62
C TYR A 204 3.50 -9.04 -0.29
N GLU A 205 2.59 -10.01 -0.35
CA GLU A 205 1.90 -10.49 0.84
C GLU A 205 2.87 -11.25 1.78
N MET A 206 2.74 -11.02 3.08
CA MET A 206 3.47 -11.78 4.12
C MET A 206 5.00 -11.71 4.06
N ALA A 207 5.58 -10.57 3.68
CA ALA A 207 7.02 -10.33 3.80
C ALA A 207 7.49 -10.61 5.24
N SER A 208 8.50 -11.47 5.38
CA SER A 208 9.04 -11.90 6.68
C SER A 208 10.48 -11.46 6.93
N SER A 209 11.19 -11.04 5.88
CA SER A 209 12.55 -10.51 6.00
C SER A 209 12.85 -9.42 4.97
N CYS A 210 13.81 -8.55 5.29
CA CYS A 210 14.28 -7.51 4.36
C CYS A 210 14.90 -8.10 3.09
N ALA A 211 15.59 -9.25 3.19
CA ALA A 211 16.18 -9.93 2.05
C ALA A 211 15.17 -10.28 0.94
N GLN A 212 13.94 -10.66 1.29
CA GLN A 212 12.86 -10.96 0.32
C GLN A 212 12.46 -9.73 -0.50
N LEU A 213 12.61 -8.53 0.06
CA LEU A 213 12.20 -7.26 -0.54
C LEU A 213 13.37 -6.47 -1.14
N SER A 214 14.61 -6.98 -1.06
CA SER A 214 15.83 -6.30 -1.50
C SER A 214 15.78 -5.75 -2.93
N SER A 215 15.16 -6.47 -3.87
CA SER A 215 15.03 -6.03 -5.27
C SER A 215 14.09 -4.84 -5.46
N MET A 216 13.29 -4.50 -4.45
CA MET A 216 12.29 -3.42 -4.51
C MET A 216 12.82 -2.09 -3.95
N CYS A 217 14.01 -2.06 -3.34
CA CYS A 217 14.57 -0.88 -2.68
C CYS A 217 14.71 0.36 -3.57
N ASN A 218 14.87 0.15 -4.88
CA ASN A 218 15.05 1.21 -5.88
C ASN A 218 13.75 1.70 -6.52
N ARG A 219 12.58 1.13 -6.16
CA ARG A 219 11.30 1.67 -6.64
C ARG A 219 10.99 2.97 -5.93
N SER A 220 10.37 3.93 -6.61
CA SER A 220 9.99 5.23 -6.02
C SER A 220 9.04 5.09 -4.82
N ASP A 221 8.14 4.11 -4.86
CA ASP A 221 7.15 3.80 -3.84
C ASP A 221 7.67 2.86 -2.72
N ALA A 222 8.99 2.67 -2.57
CA ALA A 222 9.57 1.82 -1.55
C ALA A 222 10.05 2.56 -0.28
N ALA A 223 9.47 3.71 0.05
CA ALA A 223 9.95 4.55 1.14
C ALA A 223 9.86 3.85 2.51
N LEU A 224 8.74 3.20 2.84
CA LEU A 224 8.62 2.44 4.10
C LEU A 224 9.57 1.25 4.14
N LEU A 225 9.84 0.63 2.99
CA LEU A 225 10.82 -0.45 2.90
C LEU A 225 12.22 0.07 3.29
N ARG A 226 12.64 1.23 2.77
CA ARG A 226 13.93 1.85 3.11
C ARG A 226 14.03 2.23 4.59
N LEU A 227 12.91 2.59 5.22
CA LEU A 227 12.83 2.87 6.66
C LEU A 227 13.09 1.63 7.52
N VAL A 228 12.45 0.52 7.16
CA VAL A 228 12.51 -0.71 7.95
C VAL A 228 13.77 -1.52 7.62
N CYS A 229 14.17 -1.52 6.35
CA CYS A 229 15.25 -2.30 5.77
C CYS A 229 16.39 -1.41 5.30
N GLY A 230 16.86 -0.53 6.19
CA GLY A 230 17.89 0.45 5.88
C GLY A 230 19.24 -0.15 5.48
N GLU A 231 19.64 -1.31 6.01
CA GLU A 231 20.89 -1.97 5.62
C GLU A 231 20.74 -2.63 4.24
N THR A 232 19.70 -3.46 4.06
CA THR A 232 19.39 -4.15 2.81
C THR A 232 19.17 -3.16 1.66
N CYS A 233 18.55 -2.02 1.91
CA CYS A 233 18.34 -0.98 0.91
C CYS A 233 19.51 0.01 0.78
N GLY A 234 20.61 -0.18 1.52
CA GLY A 234 21.83 0.61 1.38
C GLY A 234 21.79 2.02 2.01
N CYS A 235 20.87 2.30 2.94
CA CYS A 235 20.86 3.55 3.72
C CYS A 235 22.06 3.67 4.67
N VAL A 236 22.66 2.54 5.09
CA VAL A 236 23.86 2.51 5.95
C VAL A 236 25.17 2.46 5.15
N ASP A 237 25.09 2.26 3.83
CA ASP A 237 26.26 2.13 2.97
C ASP A 237 26.62 3.49 2.34
N PRO A 238 27.77 4.10 2.68
CA PRO A 238 28.17 5.39 2.13
C PRO A 238 28.37 5.36 0.62
N LEU A 239 28.64 4.19 0.02
CA LEU A 239 28.88 4.03 -1.42
C LEU A 239 27.67 3.54 -2.21
N ALA A 240 26.58 3.13 -1.55
CA ALA A 240 25.38 2.66 -2.25
C ALA A 240 24.81 3.71 -3.21
N SER A 241 24.03 3.25 -4.21
CA SER A 241 23.36 4.12 -5.18
C SER A 241 22.63 5.28 -4.48
N PRO A 242 22.90 6.54 -4.87
CA PRO A 242 22.37 7.71 -4.17
C PRO A 242 20.86 7.88 -4.17
N TRP A 243 20.16 7.24 -5.11
CA TRP A 243 18.70 7.34 -5.18
C TRP A 243 18.05 6.88 -3.88
N TYR A 244 17.16 7.73 -3.40
CA TYR A 244 16.31 7.48 -2.24
C TYR A 244 17.05 7.31 -0.91
N LYS A 245 18.34 7.65 -0.84
CA LYS A 245 19.17 7.56 0.38
C LYS A 245 19.08 8.82 1.22
N VAL A 246 17.86 9.29 1.45
CA VAL A 246 17.54 10.52 2.20
C VAL A 246 16.34 10.28 3.10
N THR A 247 16.15 11.13 4.10
CA THR A 247 15.06 10.99 5.10
C THR A 247 13.68 11.12 4.48
N ALA A 248 13.50 12.04 3.52
CA ALA A 248 12.24 12.19 2.77
C ALA A 248 11.84 10.93 1.97
N GLN A 249 12.82 10.07 1.71
CA GLN A 249 12.66 8.81 1.01
C GLN A 249 12.78 7.61 1.95
N GLY A 250 12.63 7.83 3.26
CA GLY A 250 12.46 6.78 4.25
C GLY A 250 13.73 6.26 4.88
N CYS A 251 14.94 6.63 4.46
CA CYS A 251 16.13 6.26 5.25
C CYS A 251 16.09 6.97 6.61
N SER A 252 16.10 6.22 7.72
CA SER A 252 16.07 6.84 9.05
C SER A 252 17.32 7.70 9.30
N THR A 253 17.19 8.73 10.13
CA THR A 253 18.32 9.59 10.50
C THR A 253 19.47 8.79 11.13
N ALA A 254 19.12 7.76 11.91
CA ALA A 254 20.09 6.86 12.50
C ALA A 254 20.81 5.97 11.45
N CYS A 255 20.11 5.42 10.44
CA CYS A 255 20.78 4.67 9.37
C CYS A 255 21.76 5.56 8.59
N LEU A 256 21.35 6.81 8.29
CA LEU A 256 22.22 7.76 7.57
C LEU A 256 23.42 8.17 8.41
N HIS A 257 23.27 8.29 9.73
CA HIS A 257 24.38 8.54 10.64
C HIS A 257 25.34 7.35 10.70
N GLU A 258 24.85 6.10 10.69
CA GLU A 258 25.71 4.91 10.54
C GLU A 258 26.53 4.98 9.24
N ALA A 259 25.91 5.39 8.12
CA ALA A 259 26.62 5.60 6.85
C ALA A 259 27.68 6.71 6.94
N GLU A 260 27.39 7.82 7.61
CA GLU A 260 28.33 8.92 7.84
C GLU A 260 29.55 8.44 8.65
N VAL A 261 29.34 7.66 9.71
CA VAL A 261 30.45 7.07 10.48
C VAL A 261 31.28 6.11 9.63
N LEU A 262 30.64 5.30 8.78
CA LEU A 262 31.34 4.41 7.86
C LEU A 262 32.05 5.15 6.73
N SER A 263 31.59 6.35 6.36
CA SER A 263 32.21 7.19 5.32
C SER A 263 33.64 7.59 5.68
N ALA A 264 34.01 7.62 6.97
CA ALA A 264 35.37 7.91 7.43
C ALA A 264 36.41 6.89 6.91
N ASN A 265 35.96 5.69 6.50
CA ASN A 265 36.82 4.64 5.95
C ASN A 265 36.80 4.57 4.42
N VAL A 266 36.04 5.43 3.75
CA VAL A 266 35.95 5.47 2.29
C VAL A 266 37.11 6.32 1.74
N SER A 267 37.75 5.87 0.65
CA SER A 267 38.82 6.65 0.01
C SER A 267 38.30 8.00 -0.48
N CYS A 268 39.07 9.08 -0.30
CA CYS A 268 38.76 10.40 -0.88
C CYS A 268 39.25 10.47 -2.34
N GLU A 269 38.84 9.50 -3.14
CA GLU A 269 39.16 9.37 -4.56
C GLU A 269 37.85 9.14 -5.33
N ASP A 270 37.77 9.67 -6.54
CA ASP A 270 36.61 9.47 -7.40
C ASP A 270 36.50 7.98 -7.82
N ASP A 271 35.31 7.38 -7.67
CA ASP A 271 35.01 6.01 -8.11
C ASP A 271 33.85 5.97 -9.12
N GLU A 272 34.07 6.54 -10.31
CA GLU A 272 33.13 6.48 -11.43
C GLU A 272 33.02 5.07 -12.06
N THR A 273 33.96 4.17 -11.77
CA THR A 273 33.95 2.82 -12.32
C THR A 273 33.02 1.87 -11.56
N GLY A 274 32.67 2.26 -10.34
CA GLY A 274 31.81 1.53 -9.42
C GLY A 274 30.43 1.19 -9.97
N ARG A 275 29.85 0.12 -9.43
CA ARG A 275 28.49 -0.33 -9.78
C ARG A 275 27.45 0.75 -9.48
N HIS A 276 27.63 1.48 -8.37
CA HIS A 276 26.66 2.45 -7.87
C HIS A 276 26.56 3.71 -8.73
N TRP A 277 27.67 4.17 -9.32
CA TRP A 277 27.66 5.27 -10.30
C TRP A 277 26.78 4.92 -11.51
N LYS A 278 27.01 3.75 -12.11
CA LYS A 278 26.23 3.29 -13.27
C LYS A 278 24.76 3.06 -12.91
N GLU A 279 24.50 2.47 -11.74
CA GLU A 279 23.16 2.25 -11.23
C GLU A 279 22.39 3.56 -11.05
N PHE A 280 23.02 4.61 -10.49
CA PHE A 280 22.41 5.93 -10.35
C PHE A 280 21.94 6.45 -11.72
N TRP A 281 22.81 6.50 -12.71
CA TRP A 281 22.45 7.05 -14.02
C TRP A 281 21.46 6.18 -14.80
N ASN A 282 21.53 4.85 -14.66
CA ASN A 282 20.58 3.94 -15.30
C ASN A 282 19.17 4.03 -14.70
N LEU A 283 19.05 4.43 -13.43
CA LEU A 283 17.76 4.57 -12.73
C LEU A 283 17.19 6.00 -12.77
N TYR A 284 17.88 6.95 -13.41
CA TYR A 284 17.46 8.36 -13.43
C TYR A 284 16.02 8.54 -13.94
N GLU A 285 15.67 7.88 -15.05
CA GLU A 285 14.32 7.96 -15.64
C GLU A 285 13.23 7.55 -14.65
N GLU A 286 13.38 6.35 -14.06
CA GLU A 286 12.43 5.80 -13.10
C GLU A 286 12.33 6.68 -11.85
N ALA A 287 13.47 7.16 -11.35
CA ALA A 287 13.53 7.93 -10.13
C ALA A 287 12.88 9.31 -10.25
N VAL A 288 13.22 10.04 -11.31
CA VAL A 288 12.67 11.38 -11.56
C VAL A 288 11.20 11.30 -11.96
N SER A 289 10.82 10.32 -12.79
CA SER A 289 9.41 10.13 -13.13
C SER A 289 8.56 9.74 -11.92
N GLY A 290 9.10 8.87 -11.06
CA GLY A 290 8.45 8.49 -9.81
C GLY A 290 8.28 9.65 -8.83
N TYR A 291 9.24 10.57 -8.78
CA TYR A 291 9.19 11.75 -7.90
C TYR A 291 8.16 12.79 -8.36
N TYR A 292 8.12 13.11 -9.66
CA TYR A 292 7.18 14.10 -10.20
C TYR A 292 5.79 13.53 -10.51
N GLY A 293 5.67 12.21 -10.65
CA GLY A 293 4.42 11.53 -11.03
C GLY A 293 4.12 11.57 -12.52
N ASP A 294 5.04 12.08 -13.35
CA ASP A 294 4.94 12.18 -14.80
C ASP A 294 6.17 11.55 -15.46
N GLU A 295 6.00 10.89 -16.60
CA GLU A 295 7.11 10.27 -17.34
C GLU A 295 8.05 11.34 -17.92
N VAL A 296 9.28 11.42 -17.40
CA VAL A 296 10.27 12.42 -17.84
C VAL A 296 10.64 12.26 -19.32
N THR A 297 10.53 11.05 -19.85
CA THR A 297 10.81 10.72 -21.26
C THR A 297 9.84 11.36 -22.25
N GLN A 298 8.64 11.72 -21.79
CA GLN A 298 7.63 12.39 -22.61
C GLN A 298 7.83 13.92 -22.68
N THR A 299 8.73 14.47 -21.87
CA THR A 299 9.01 15.91 -21.86
C THR A 299 9.92 16.30 -23.03
N SER A 300 9.82 17.56 -23.49
CA SER A 300 10.74 18.10 -24.50
C SER A 300 12.20 18.18 -24.02
N LEU A 301 12.43 18.06 -22.71
CA LEU A 301 13.75 18.12 -22.08
C LEU A 301 14.48 16.77 -22.13
N TRP A 302 13.80 15.67 -22.45
CA TRP A 302 14.37 14.32 -22.40
C TRP A 302 15.64 14.17 -23.26
N TYR A 303 15.71 14.83 -24.41
CA TYR A 303 16.91 14.78 -25.26
C TYR A 303 18.15 15.30 -24.52
N THR A 304 18.03 16.45 -23.83
CA THR A 304 19.12 17.03 -23.03
C THR A 304 19.44 16.16 -21.83
N VAL A 305 18.42 15.66 -21.13
CA VAL A 305 18.58 14.73 -20.00
C VAL A 305 19.36 13.49 -20.41
N ASN A 306 18.96 12.83 -21.50
CA ASN A 306 19.64 11.64 -22.00
C ASN A 306 21.07 11.96 -22.43
N ALA A 307 21.32 13.11 -23.05
CA ALA A 307 22.69 13.54 -23.37
C ALA A 307 23.55 13.70 -22.10
N THR A 308 23.01 14.28 -21.03
CA THR A 308 23.67 14.39 -19.72
C THR A 308 23.95 13.01 -19.12
N ILE A 309 22.97 12.10 -19.11
CA ILE A 309 23.12 10.71 -18.64
C ILE A 309 24.24 10.00 -19.40
N GLN A 310 24.26 10.08 -20.74
CA GLN A 310 25.31 9.46 -21.54
C GLN A 310 26.69 10.12 -21.31
N GLY A 311 26.73 11.43 -21.08
CA GLY A 311 27.94 12.16 -20.67
C GLY A 311 28.50 11.62 -19.36
N MET A 312 27.66 11.51 -18.32
CA MET A 312 28.03 10.98 -17.01
C MET A 312 28.48 9.50 -17.06
N LEU A 313 27.82 8.69 -17.88
CA LEU A 313 28.18 7.27 -18.07
C LEU A 313 29.50 7.09 -18.85
N SER A 314 29.82 7.99 -19.76
CA SER A 314 31.00 7.87 -20.64
C SER A 314 32.25 8.56 -20.10
N GLN A 315 32.09 9.71 -19.45
CA GLN A 315 33.19 10.53 -18.92
C GLN A 315 33.32 10.43 -17.39
N GLY A 316 32.40 9.77 -16.71
CA GLY A 316 32.46 9.56 -15.26
C GLY A 316 32.29 10.85 -14.47
N CYS A 317 32.94 10.92 -13.30
CA CYS A 317 32.87 12.06 -12.40
C CYS A 317 33.22 13.38 -13.10
N ALA A 318 34.24 13.42 -13.97
CA ALA A 318 34.69 14.63 -14.66
C ALA A 318 33.57 15.38 -15.44
N TYR A 319 32.51 14.69 -15.86
CA TYR A 319 31.38 15.32 -16.55
C TYR A 319 30.56 16.25 -15.63
N LEU A 320 30.63 16.08 -14.31
CA LEU A 320 29.99 16.96 -13.32
C LEU A 320 30.48 18.41 -13.43
N HIS A 321 31.69 18.67 -13.92
CA HIS A 321 32.15 20.04 -14.20
C HIS A 321 31.50 20.66 -15.44
N THR A 322 31.08 19.83 -16.40
CA THR A 322 30.40 20.30 -17.62
C THR A 322 28.94 20.61 -17.31
N GLU A 323 28.27 19.73 -16.58
CA GLU A 323 26.87 19.86 -16.18
C GLU A 323 26.73 19.65 -14.67
N PRO A 324 26.98 20.69 -13.84
CA PRO A 324 26.99 20.56 -12.37
C PRO A 324 25.60 20.47 -11.75
N GLN A 325 24.55 20.80 -12.49
CA GLN A 325 23.18 20.87 -12.02
C GLN A 325 22.29 19.94 -12.84
N ASP A 326 21.31 19.33 -12.18
CA ASP A 326 20.25 18.59 -12.85
C ASP A 326 19.24 19.55 -13.48
N PHE A 327 19.00 19.41 -14.78
CA PHE A 327 18.07 20.27 -15.52
C PHE A 327 16.62 20.10 -15.08
N VAL A 328 16.24 18.92 -14.59
CA VAL A 328 14.84 18.62 -14.24
C VAL A 328 14.54 19.06 -12.81
N THR A 329 15.36 18.65 -11.85
CA THR A 329 15.15 18.97 -10.42
C THR A 329 15.73 20.32 -10.01
N GLY A 330 16.69 20.86 -10.76
CA GLY A 330 17.47 22.03 -10.36
C GLY A 330 18.44 21.74 -9.21
N ALA A 331 18.65 20.49 -8.82
CA ALA A 331 19.58 20.13 -7.76
C ALA A 331 21.04 20.16 -8.27
N THR A 332 21.98 20.62 -7.43
CA THR A 332 23.41 20.48 -7.71
C THR A 332 23.83 19.04 -7.42
N TRP A 333 24.41 18.35 -8.39
CA TRP A 333 24.72 16.92 -8.26
C TRP A 333 25.61 16.59 -7.06
N CYS A 334 26.64 17.41 -6.85
CA CYS A 334 27.58 17.25 -5.75
C CYS A 334 26.96 17.46 -4.37
N GLU A 335 25.90 18.26 -4.27
CA GLU A 335 25.19 18.52 -3.00
C GLU A 335 24.02 17.58 -2.77
N GLY A 336 23.52 16.94 -3.83
CA GLY A 336 22.34 16.08 -3.78
C GLY A 336 21.03 16.86 -3.76
N MET A 337 19.95 16.14 -3.47
CA MET A 337 18.62 16.71 -3.28
C MET A 337 18.01 16.09 -2.02
N PRO A 338 17.83 16.85 -0.92
CA PRO A 338 17.35 16.31 0.36
C PRO A 338 16.03 15.52 0.27
N ASP A 339 15.21 15.84 -0.75
CA ASP A 339 13.92 15.19 -0.97
C ASP A 339 13.99 13.91 -1.82
N LEU A 340 15.10 13.62 -2.51
CA LEU A 340 15.17 12.54 -3.49
C LEU A 340 16.47 11.70 -3.47
N PHE A 341 17.66 12.30 -3.43
CA PHE A 341 18.92 11.56 -3.53
C PHE A 341 20.05 12.20 -2.72
N LYS A 342 20.95 11.37 -2.18
CA LYS A 342 22.11 11.85 -1.41
C LYS A 342 23.16 12.52 -2.33
N PRO A 343 24.09 13.30 -1.76
CA PRO A 343 25.17 13.93 -2.54
C PRO A 343 25.96 12.94 -3.41
N LEU A 344 26.26 13.30 -4.67
CA LEU A 344 27.22 12.53 -5.50
C LEU A 344 28.67 12.71 -5.05
N ALA A 345 28.95 13.67 -4.16
CA ALA A 345 30.25 13.82 -3.53
C ALA A 345 30.70 12.58 -2.73
N SER A 346 29.78 11.67 -2.37
CA SER A 346 30.16 10.37 -1.77
C SER A 346 30.79 9.39 -2.75
N ILE A 347 30.62 9.61 -4.06
CA ILE A 347 31.19 8.78 -5.14
C ILE A 347 32.30 9.55 -5.86
N CYS A 348 32.13 10.86 -6.04
CA CYS A 348 33.04 11.75 -6.76
C CYS A 348 33.59 12.87 -5.86
N PRO A 349 34.24 12.58 -4.71
CA PRO A 349 34.65 13.60 -3.76
C PRO A 349 35.65 14.62 -4.34
N GLN A 350 36.58 14.21 -5.20
CA GLN A 350 37.60 15.10 -5.76
C GLN A 350 36.99 16.07 -6.77
N THR A 351 36.21 15.54 -7.72
CA THR A 351 35.48 16.37 -8.68
C THR A 351 34.52 17.34 -7.98
N CYS A 352 33.90 16.93 -6.87
CA CYS A 352 33.03 17.77 -6.07
C CYS A 352 33.76 18.74 -5.12
N GLY A 353 35.09 18.79 -5.17
CA GLY A 353 35.92 19.76 -4.44
C GLY A 353 36.10 19.43 -2.96
N CYS A 354 35.91 18.18 -2.53
CA CYS A 354 36.04 17.78 -1.14
C CYS A 354 37.49 17.76 -0.63
N SER A 355 38.49 17.85 -1.51
CA SER A 355 39.91 17.90 -1.16
C SER A 355 40.49 19.31 -1.04
N ASP A 356 39.85 20.33 -1.63
CA ASP A 356 40.46 21.66 -1.88
C ASP A 356 39.68 22.80 -1.18
N PHE A 357 39.32 22.63 0.09
CA PHE A 357 38.60 23.66 0.87
C PHE A 357 39.54 24.44 1.80
N THR A 358 39.38 25.77 1.89
CA THR A 358 40.19 26.63 2.78
C THR A 358 39.48 27.06 4.05
N ASP A 359 38.14 27.01 4.07
CA ASP A 359 37.33 27.68 5.08
C ASP A 359 36.53 26.68 5.94
N VAL A 360 35.39 26.22 5.42
CA VAL A 360 34.44 25.34 6.11
C VAL A 360 34.29 24.06 5.30
N PHE A 361 34.51 22.91 5.93
CA PHE A 361 34.31 21.61 5.31
C PHE A 361 32.84 21.47 4.86
N PRO A 362 32.56 21.27 3.56
CA PRO A 362 31.18 21.17 3.09
C PRO A 362 30.47 19.96 3.70
N SER A 363 29.24 20.15 4.19
CA SER A 363 28.48 19.09 4.87
C SER A 363 28.08 17.91 3.98
N TYR A 364 28.19 18.07 2.65
CA TYR A 364 27.90 17.02 1.68
C TYR A 364 29.13 16.14 1.36
N CYS A 365 30.33 16.52 1.81
CA CYS A 365 31.55 15.77 1.57
C CYS A 365 31.72 14.62 2.57
N PRO A 366 32.24 13.45 2.14
CA PRO A 366 32.56 12.35 3.03
C PRO A 366 33.55 12.76 4.10
N SER A 367 33.33 12.33 5.35
CA SER A 367 34.20 12.71 6.47
C SER A 367 35.66 12.27 6.29
N SER A 368 35.93 11.25 5.48
CA SER A 368 37.29 10.80 5.11
C SER A 368 38.10 11.82 4.30
N CYS A 369 37.44 12.78 3.65
CA CYS A 369 38.10 13.85 2.91
C CYS A 369 38.56 15.02 3.79
N ASN A 370 38.16 15.05 5.07
CA ASN A 370 38.54 16.10 6.01
C ASN A 370 39.90 15.75 6.66
N LEU A 371 40.98 15.85 5.89
CA LEU A 371 42.35 15.55 6.31
C LEU A 371 43.13 16.76 6.83
#